data_AF-A0A3N5X095-F1
#
_entry.id   AF-A0A3N5X095-F1
#
_cell.length_a   1.000
_cell.length_b   1.000
_cell.length_c   1.000
_cell.angle_alpha   90.00
_cell.angle_beta   90.00
_cell.angle_gamma   90.00
#
_symmetry.space_group_name_H-M   'P 1'
#
loop_
_entity.id
_entity.type
_entity.pdbx_description
1 polymer ?
#
loop_
_entity_poly.entity_id
_entity_poly.type
_entity_poly.pdbx_seq_one_letter_code
_entity_poly.pdbx_strand_id
1 'polypeptide(L)'
;MMRRRIFKLGFICLFVTAAACLAVRFLSPGWFGYPTYASVETICPGDVNHDDQRDIRDVIAIQAHILGKKPLPGDLLVVADVNQDNQVDVLDIVRLTQHITRRQLLVDCRGALTVSPASLNFGEVRALTSKDLTV
;
A
#
# COMPACT_ATOMS: atom_id res chain seq x y z
N MET A 1 46.36 48.87 -28.25
CA MET A 1 45.19 49.15 -27.39
C MET A 1 44.01 48.31 -27.91
N MET A 2 43.94 47.03 -27.54
CA MET A 2 43.19 46.47 -26.40
C MET A 2 41.75 46.02 -26.76
N ARG A 3 41.67 44.81 -27.33
CA ARG A 3 40.92 43.66 -26.80
C ARG A 3 39.50 43.92 -26.28
N ARG A 4 38.46 43.90 -27.13
CA ARG A 4 37.07 43.68 -26.69
C ARG A 4 36.24 43.03 -27.80
N ARG A 5 35.86 41.75 -27.62
CA ARG A 5 34.63 41.08 -28.14
C ARG A 5 34.73 39.56 -27.94
N ILE A 6 34.74 39.09 -26.68
CA ILE A 6 34.55 37.65 -26.36
C ILE A 6 33.40 37.42 -25.35
N PHE A 7 32.86 38.47 -24.71
CA PHE A 7 31.98 38.28 -23.55
C PHE A 7 30.47 38.19 -23.82
N LYS A 8 30.02 37.94 -25.06
CA LYS A 8 28.58 37.87 -25.37
C LYS A 8 28.05 36.53 -25.89
N LEU A 9 28.90 35.55 -26.20
CA LEU A 9 28.42 34.21 -26.62
C LEU A 9 28.38 33.16 -25.49
N GLY A 10 29.04 33.40 -24.34
CA GLY A 10 29.08 32.44 -23.23
C GLY A 10 27.84 32.46 -22.32
N PHE A 11 27.12 33.58 -22.23
CA PHE A 11 26.03 33.75 -21.26
C PHE A 11 24.65 33.36 -21.81
N ILE A 12 24.50 33.32 -23.14
CA ILE A 12 23.23 32.97 -23.78
C ILE A 12 23.01 31.44 -23.72
N CYS A 13 24.08 30.64 -23.76
CA CYS A 13 23.97 29.18 -23.65
C CYS A 13 23.59 28.69 -22.23
N LEU A 14 23.99 29.44 -21.18
CA LEU A 14 23.71 29.08 -19.79
C LEU A 14 22.25 29.36 -19.38
N PHE A 15 21.58 30.32 -20.05
CA PHE A 15 20.15 30.59 -19.82
C PHE A 15 19.22 29.73 -20.69
N VAL A 16 19.63 29.38 -21.91
CA VAL A 16 18.82 28.50 -22.78
C VAL A 16 18.79 27.06 -22.25
N THR A 17 19.86 26.61 -21.57
CA THR A 17 19.88 25.30 -20.89
C THR A 17 19.10 25.29 -19.58
N ALA A 18 19.06 26.40 -18.82
CA ALA A 18 18.24 26.51 -17.61
C ALA A 18 16.74 26.61 -17.90
N ALA A 19 16.34 27.33 -18.96
CA ALA A 19 14.93 27.46 -19.36
C ALA A 19 14.36 26.16 -19.95
N ALA A 20 15.17 25.39 -20.68
CA ALA A 20 14.77 24.07 -21.16
C ALA A 20 14.61 23.06 -20.01
N CYS A 21 15.45 23.13 -18.96
CA CYS A 21 15.33 22.25 -17.79
C CYS A 21 14.09 22.57 -16.92
N LEU A 22 13.64 23.83 -16.89
CA LEU A 22 12.43 24.21 -16.16
C LEU A 22 11.13 23.81 -16.88
N ALA A 23 11.14 23.73 -18.22
CA ALA A 23 9.96 23.40 -19.03
C ALA A 23 9.64 21.90 -19.12
N VAL A 24 10.63 21.01 -18.91
CA VAL A 24 10.38 19.54 -18.90
C VAL A 24 9.53 19.11 -17.68
N ARG A 25 9.38 19.97 -16.67
CA ARG A 25 8.53 19.68 -15.50
C ARG A 25 7.04 19.91 -15.73
N PHE A 26 6.63 20.43 -16.89
CA PHE A 26 5.25 20.85 -17.14
C PHE A 26 4.57 20.17 -18.35
N LEU A 27 5.23 19.23 -19.02
CA LEU A 27 4.63 18.48 -20.13
C LEU A 27 4.35 17.03 -19.69
N SER A 28 3.09 16.83 -19.29
CA SER A 28 2.39 15.55 -19.06
C SER A 28 2.89 14.68 -17.90
N PRO A 29 2.04 14.41 -16.87
CA PRO A 29 2.24 13.27 -16.00
C PRO A 29 2.01 12.01 -16.84
N GLY A 30 3.08 11.45 -17.42
CA GLY A 30 2.96 10.27 -18.28
C GLY A 30 4.25 9.75 -18.96
N TRP A 31 5.34 10.53 -19.01
CA TRP A 31 6.57 10.05 -19.67
C TRP A 31 7.52 9.29 -18.73
N PHE A 32 7.57 9.67 -17.45
CA PHE A 32 8.25 8.87 -16.44
C PHE A 32 7.23 7.94 -15.80
N GLY A 33 7.22 6.68 -16.21
CA GLY A 33 6.38 5.61 -15.65
C GLY A 33 6.74 5.32 -14.20
N TYR A 34 6.35 6.20 -13.28
CA TYR A 34 6.36 5.90 -11.86
C TYR A 34 5.29 4.83 -11.61
N PRO A 35 5.63 3.66 -11.04
CA PRO A 35 4.63 2.67 -10.70
C PRO A 35 3.65 3.31 -9.72
N THR A 36 2.37 3.30 -10.05
CA THR A 36 1.32 3.55 -9.08
C THR A 36 1.40 2.43 -8.05
N TYR A 37 1.73 2.76 -6.81
CA TYR A 37 1.78 1.79 -5.73
C TYR A 37 0.38 1.19 -5.56
N ALA A 38 0.25 -0.12 -5.80
CA ALA A 38 -0.93 -0.86 -5.39
C ALA A 38 -0.93 -0.91 -3.86
N SER A 39 -1.97 -0.37 -3.22
CA SER A 39 -2.19 -0.55 -1.79
C SER A 39 -2.75 -1.95 -1.55
N VAL A 40 -1.99 -2.79 -0.83
CA VAL A 40 -2.49 -4.09 -0.36
C VAL A 40 -3.22 -3.85 0.94
N GLU A 41 -4.54 -4.02 0.93
CA GLU A 41 -5.32 -4.02 2.16
C GLU A 41 -5.21 -5.41 2.80
N THR A 42 -4.64 -5.44 4.00
CA THR A 42 -4.47 -6.68 4.75
C THR A 42 -5.61 -6.81 5.73
N ILE A 43 -6.40 -7.88 5.58
CA ILE A 43 -7.48 -8.17 6.52
C ILE A 43 -6.92 -9.07 7.61
N CYS A 44 -6.89 -8.55 8.83
CA CYS A 44 -6.40 -9.23 10.03
C CYS A 44 -7.56 -9.55 10.98
N PRO A 45 -8.06 -10.80 11.02
CA PRO A 45 -9.10 -11.18 11.99
C PRO A 45 -8.65 -10.87 13.42
N GLY A 46 -9.50 -10.15 14.17
CA GLY A 46 -9.24 -9.73 15.54
C GLY A 46 -8.44 -8.43 15.71
N ASP A 47 -7.99 -7.79 14.63
CA ASP A 47 -7.46 -6.41 14.64
C ASP A 47 -8.59 -5.44 14.28
N VAL A 48 -9.33 -5.00 15.29
CA VAL A 48 -10.58 -4.24 15.12
C VAL A 48 -10.30 -2.74 15.04
N ASN A 49 -9.13 -2.29 15.51
CA ASN A 49 -8.74 -0.89 15.45
C ASN A 49 -7.83 -0.56 14.24
N HIS A 50 -7.45 -1.57 13.44
CA HIS A 50 -6.55 -1.46 12.29
C HIS A 50 -5.19 -0.86 12.64
N ASP A 51 -4.62 -1.23 13.78
CA ASP A 51 -3.28 -0.80 14.22
C ASP A 51 -2.18 -1.83 13.96
N ASP A 52 -2.50 -2.86 13.17
CA ASP A 52 -1.65 -4.02 12.80
C ASP A 52 -1.22 -4.87 14.00
N GLN A 53 -1.79 -4.64 15.19
CA GLN A 53 -1.52 -5.41 16.40
C GLN A 53 -2.82 -6.02 16.90
N ARG A 54 -2.75 -7.30 17.31
CA ARG A 54 -3.87 -7.98 17.97
C ARG A 54 -3.62 -7.97 19.47
N ASP A 55 -4.11 -6.94 20.14
CA ASP A 55 -3.86 -6.69 21.56
C ASP A 55 -5.13 -6.42 22.37
N ILE A 56 -4.96 -5.95 23.61
CA ILE A 56 -6.09 -5.70 24.52
C ILE A 56 -6.99 -4.55 24.05
N ARG A 57 -6.50 -3.64 23.21
CA ARG A 57 -7.29 -2.53 22.65
C ARG A 57 -8.39 -3.05 21.73
N ASP A 58 -8.11 -4.10 20.96
CA ASP A 58 -9.12 -4.78 20.14
C ASP A 58 -10.20 -5.43 20.99
N VAL A 59 -9.79 -6.09 22.08
CA VAL A 59 -10.72 -6.67 23.06
C VAL A 59 -11.64 -5.59 23.65
N ILE A 60 -11.09 -4.43 23.99
CA ILE A 60 -11.87 -3.29 24.51
C ILE A 60 -12.84 -2.76 23.44
N ALA A 61 -12.43 -2.73 22.17
CA ALA A 61 -13.28 -2.30 21.06
C ALA A 61 -14.48 -3.25 20.85
N ILE A 62 -14.23 -4.56 20.84
CA ILE A 62 -15.28 -5.59 20.76
C ILE A 62 -16.20 -5.51 21.98
N GLN A 63 -15.65 -5.35 23.18
CA GLN A 63 -16.45 -5.18 24.40
C GLN A 63 -17.36 -3.95 24.32
N ALA A 64 -16.86 -2.82 23.82
CA ALA A 64 -17.64 -1.61 23.65
C ALA A 64 -18.80 -1.79 22.65
N HIS A 65 -18.61 -2.62 21.63
CA HIS A 65 -19.66 -3.02 20.70
C HIS A 65 -20.74 -3.88 21.37
N ILE A 66 -20.34 -4.94 22.08
CA ILE A 66 -21.26 -5.85 22.78
C ILE A 66 -22.09 -5.09 23.82
N LEU A 67 -21.49 -4.13 24.53
CA LEU A 67 -22.18 -3.29 25.51
C LEU A 67 -23.03 -2.17 24.88
N GLY A 68 -23.04 -2.04 23.55
CA GLY A 68 -23.78 -0.99 22.84
C GLY A 68 -23.25 0.44 23.04
N LYS A 69 -22.06 0.60 23.63
CA LYS A 69 -21.45 1.92 23.88
C LYS A 69 -20.84 2.52 22.62
N LYS A 70 -20.22 1.69 21.79
CA LYS A 70 -19.61 2.07 20.52
C LYS A 70 -19.83 0.93 19.52
N PRO A 71 -20.92 0.94 18.75
CA PRO A 71 -21.17 -0.11 17.78
C PRO A 71 -20.12 -0.08 16.65
N LEU A 72 -19.65 -1.26 16.23
CA LEU A 72 -18.73 -1.40 15.12
C LEU A 72 -19.49 -1.30 13.78
N PRO A 73 -18.94 -0.62 12.77
CA PRO A 73 -19.46 -0.59 11.41
C PRO A 73 -19.26 -1.95 10.69
N GLY A 74 -20.00 -2.17 9.60
CA GLY A 74 -20.11 -3.46 8.91
C GLY A 74 -18.81 -4.23 8.69
N ASP A 75 -17.81 -3.61 8.08
CA ASP A 75 -16.54 -4.31 7.78
C ASP A 75 -15.78 -4.72 9.05
N LEU A 76 -15.90 -3.92 10.12
CA LEU A 76 -15.31 -4.22 11.42
C LEU A 76 -16.03 -5.36 12.16
N LEU A 77 -17.30 -5.65 11.83
CA LEU A 77 -18.00 -6.82 12.37
C LEU A 77 -17.39 -8.12 11.82
N VAL A 78 -17.01 -8.13 10.55
CA VAL A 78 -16.35 -9.28 9.92
C VAL A 78 -14.99 -9.53 10.54
N VAL A 79 -14.27 -8.46 10.89
CA VAL A 79 -12.96 -8.55 11.53
C VAL A 79 -13.08 -8.94 13.01
N ALA A 80 -14.12 -8.46 13.71
CA ALA A 80 -14.38 -8.76 15.11
C ALA A 80 -14.90 -10.20 15.34
N ASP A 81 -15.61 -10.78 14.36
CA ASP A 81 -16.03 -12.18 14.36
C ASP A 81 -14.82 -13.10 14.06
N VAL A 82 -13.99 -13.29 15.08
CA VAL A 82 -12.77 -14.11 14.99
C VAL A 82 -13.09 -15.60 14.89
N ASN A 83 -14.34 -16.00 15.15
CA ASN A 83 -14.76 -17.38 15.17
C ASN A 83 -15.57 -17.83 13.97
N GLN A 84 -15.98 -16.88 13.13
CA GLN A 84 -16.73 -17.05 11.89
C GLN A 84 -18.12 -17.66 12.09
N ASP A 85 -18.78 -17.37 13.22
CA ASP A 85 -20.16 -17.81 13.51
C ASP A 85 -21.23 -16.76 13.13
N ASN A 86 -20.79 -15.62 12.57
CA ASN A 86 -21.59 -14.46 12.16
C ASN A 86 -22.20 -13.67 13.33
N GLN A 87 -21.76 -13.90 14.56
CA GLN A 87 -22.11 -13.09 15.72
C GLN A 87 -20.85 -12.51 16.34
N VAL A 88 -20.94 -11.29 16.85
CA VAL A 88 -19.86 -10.67 17.60
C VAL A 88 -20.24 -10.69 19.07
N ASP A 89 -19.69 -11.64 19.83
CA ASP A 89 -20.04 -11.87 21.22
C ASP A 89 -18.82 -12.16 22.12
N VAL A 90 -19.08 -12.67 23.33
CA VAL A 90 -18.03 -12.93 24.33
C VAL A 90 -17.09 -14.05 23.88
N LEU A 91 -17.51 -14.99 23.03
CA LEU A 91 -16.68 -16.05 22.49
C LEU A 91 -15.54 -15.48 21.63
N ASP A 92 -15.78 -14.39 20.92
CA ASP A 92 -14.76 -13.70 20.13
C ASP A 92 -13.68 -13.07 21.01
N ILE A 93 -14.11 -12.43 22.11
CA ILE A 93 -13.20 -11.91 23.14
C ILE A 93 -12.34 -13.02 23.73
N VAL A 94 -12.93 -14.18 24.03
CA VAL A 94 -12.20 -15.33 24.58
C VAL A 94 -11.14 -15.82 23.60
N ARG A 95 -11.50 -16.00 22.32
CA ARG A 95 -10.56 -16.45 21.29
C ARG A 95 -9.43 -15.45 21.06
N LEU A 96 -9.73 -14.16 21.01
CA LEU A 96 -8.72 -13.11 20.88
C LEU A 96 -7.79 -13.07 22.10
N THR A 97 -8.33 -13.25 23.31
CA THR A 97 -7.51 -13.33 24.54
C THR A 97 -6.60 -14.56 24.54
N GLN A 98 -7.07 -15.70 24.02
CA GLN A 98 -6.24 -16.90 23.85
C GLN A 98 -5.09 -16.67 22.88
N HIS A 99 -5.30 -15.87 21.84
CA HIS A 99 -4.26 -15.43 20.91
C HIS A 99 -3.21 -14.55 21.58
N ILE A 100 -3.64 -13.51 22.29
CA ILE A 100 -2.76 -12.60 23.02
C ILE A 100 -1.91 -13.37 24.06
N THR A 101 -2.51 -14.34 24.75
CA THR A 101 -1.82 -15.18 25.75
C THR A 101 -1.03 -16.34 25.15
N ARG A 102 -0.94 -16.44 23.81
CA ARG A 102 -0.24 -17.51 23.07
C ARG A 102 -0.72 -18.93 23.39
N ARG A 103 -1.96 -19.08 23.83
CA ARG A 103 -2.59 -20.39 24.06
C ARG A 103 -3.12 -21.00 22.77
N GLN A 104 -3.69 -20.16 21.91
CA GLN A 104 -4.26 -20.58 20.63
C GLN A 104 -4.10 -19.44 19.63
N LEU A 105 -3.48 -19.70 18.48
CA LEU A 105 -3.27 -18.68 17.47
C LEU A 105 -4.52 -18.53 16.58
N LEU A 106 -4.88 -17.29 16.25
CA LEU A 106 -5.86 -16.98 15.23
C LEU A 106 -5.29 -17.25 13.84
N VAL A 107 -6.18 -17.25 12.85
CA VAL A 107 -5.79 -17.30 11.44
C VAL A 107 -4.88 -16.12 11.12
N ASP A 108 -3.86 -16.36 10.30
CA ASP A 108 -2.94 -15.32 9.86
C ASP A 108 -3.66 -14.21 9.10
N CYS A 109 -3.11 -13.00 9.21
CA CYS A 109 -3.53 -11.86 8.42
C CYS A 109 -3.38 -12.19 6.94
N ARG A 110 -4.49 -12.24 6.20
CA ARG A 110 -4.45 -12.48 4.76
C ARG A 110 -4.43 -11.14 4.06
N GLY A 111 -3.32 -10.85 3.39
CA GLY A 111 -3.27 -9.77 2.41
C GLY A 111 -4.23 -10.08 1.28
N ALA A 112 -5.32 -9.32 1.15
CA ALA A 112 -6.08 -9.34 -0.08
C ALA A 112 -5.27 -8.54 -1.10
N LEU A 113 -4.53 -9.24 -1.97
CA LEU A 113 -3.92 -8.58 -3.12
C LEU A 113 -5.05 -8.17 -4.09
N THR A 114 -5.72 -7.08 -3.78
CA THR A 114 -6.55 -6.37 -4.74
C THR A 114 -5.60 -5.57 -5.61
N VAL A 115 -5.06 -6.22 -6.64
CA VAL A 115 -4.45 -5.49 -7.74
C VAL A 115 -5.56 -4.69 -8.42
N SER A 116 -5.77 -3.45 -7.98
CA SER A 116 -6.42 -2.46 -8.84
C SER A 116 -5.59 -2.45 -10.14
N PRO A 117 -6.18 -2.75 -11.31
CA PRO A 117 -5.43 -2.86 -12.54
C PRO A 117 -5.03 -1.45 -13.00
N ALA A 118 -4.09 -0.82 -12.31
CA ALA A 118 -3.10 -0.03 -13.01
C ALA A 118 -2.33 -1.04 -13.84
N SER A 119 -2.80 -1.22 -15.07
CA SER A 119 -2.27 -2.08 -16.13
C SER A 119 -0.88 -2.61 -15.77
N LEU A 120 -0.82 -3.84 -15.25
CA LEU A 120 0.44 -4.57 -15.08
C LEU A 120 0.95 -4.86 -16.50
N ASN A 121 1.49 -3.84 -17.14
CA ASN A 121 2.18 -3.95 -18.40
C ASN A 121 3.57 -4.49 -18.07
N PHE A 122 3.64 -5.79 -17.78
CA PHE A 122 4.87 -6.53 -17.97
C PHE A 122 5.14 -6.41 -19.47
N GLY A 123 5.94 -5.42 -19.87
CA GLY A 123 6.29 -5.21 -21.27
C GLY A 123 6.64 -6.56 -21.90
N GLU A 124 6.22 -6.75 -23.15
CA GLU A 124 6.21 -8.04 -23.85
C GLU A 124 7.39 -8.93 -23.45
N VAL A 125 7.10 -9.95 -22.64
CA VAL A 125 8.08 -10.97 -22.29
C VAL A 125 8.31 -11.75 -23.58
N ARG A 126 9.35 -11.37 -24.32
CA ARG A 126 9.83 -12.16 -25.45
C ARG A 126 10.24 -13.51 -24.89
N ALA A 127 9.38 -14.51 -25.09
CA ALA A 127 9.73 -15.89 -24.86
C ALA A 127 10.93 -16.19 -25.76
N LEU A 128 12.13 -16.26 -25.17
CA LEU A 128 13.31 -16.73 -25.89
C LEU A 128 13.01 -18.18 -26.27
N THR A 129 12.89 -18.41 -27.57
CA THR A 129 12.67 -19.76 -28.07
C THR A 129 13.96 -20.55 -27.85
N SER A 130 13.87 -21.87 -27.65
CA SER A 130 15.03 -22.74 -27.37
C SER A 130 16.20 -22.58 -28.35
N LYS A 131 15.98 -21.98 -29.52
CA LYS A 131 16.98 -21.68 -30.55
C LYS A 131 17.94 -20.54 -30.16
N ASP A 132 17.55 -19.69 -29.21
CA ASP A 132 18.35 -18.55 -28.73
C ASP A 132 19.28 -18.91 -27.54
N LEU A 133 19.18 -20.14 -27.02
CA LEU A 133 20.01 -20.64 -25.90
C LEU A 133 21.10 -21.65 -26.31
N THR A 134 21.27 -21.93 -27.60
CA THR A 134 22.39 -22.75 -28.07
C THR A 134 23.62 -21.86 -28.28
N VAL A 135 24.50 -21.83 -27.27
CA VAL A 135 25.89 -21.33 -27.37
C VAL A 135 26.74 -22.31 -28.16
#